data_AF-A0A8T5P3L7-F1
#
_entry.id   AF-A0A8T5P3L7-F1
#
_cell.length_a   1.000
_cell.length_b   1.000
_cell.length_c   1.000
_cell.angle_alpha   90.00
_cell.angle_beta   90.00
_cell.angle_gamma   90.00
#
_symmetry.space_group_name_H-M   'P 1'
#
loop_
_entity.id
_entity.type
_entity.pdbx_description
1 polymer ?
#
loop_
_entity_poly.entity_id
_entity_poly.type
_entity_poly.pdbx_seq_one_letter_code
_entity_poly.pdbx_strand_id
1 'polypeptide(L)'
;MYAIIDEEVPVAIDPYSGIVAEMDPGKVAVNLAAIVDKIDRLEDIASDLFKSLDPMTTPLVSYPSREGIYLNLGRVTNFVYGFMAGLLIAALIILATGVEL
;
A
#
# COMPACT_ATOMS: atom_id res chain seq x y z
N MET A 1 3.53 -18.09 -26.83
CA MET A 1 3.34 -16.67 -26.48
C MET A 1 3.08 -15.96 -27.79
N TYR A 2 2.07 -15.10 -27.91
CA TYR A 2 1.80 -14.37 -29.16
C TYR A 2 1.75 -12.89 -28.82
N ALA A 3 2.29 -12.05 -29.70
CA ALA A 3 2.23 -10.60 -29.55
C ALA A 3 1.13 -10.06 -30.47
N ILE A 4 0.30 -9.16 -29.95
CA ILE A 4 -0.68 -8.42 -30.73
C ILE A 4 0.07 -7.26 -31.39
N ILE A 5 -0.07 -7.12 -32.71
CA ILE A 5 0.56 -6.02 -33.46
C ILE A 5 -0.40 -4.81 -33.52
N ASP A 6 -1.71 -5.07 -33.56
CA ASP A 6 -2.77 -4.06 -33.66
C ASP A 6 -4.05 -4.55 -32.96
N GLU A 7 -4.74 -3.71 -32.20
CA GLU A 7 -6.02 -4.05 -31.55
C GLU A 7 -7.21 -4.01 -32.52
N GLU A 8 -7.08 -3.28 -33.64
CA GLU A 8 -8.13 -3.13 -34.66
C GLU A 8 -8.02 -4.18 -35.78
N VAL A 9 -6.86 -4.81 -35.94
CA VAL A 9 -6.61 -5.83 -36.97
C VAL A 9 -6.36 -7.17 -36.28
N PRO A 10 -7.19 -8.22 -36.51
CA PRO A 10 -7.07 -9.51 -35.83
C PRO A 10 -5.88 -10.30 -36.36
N VAL A 11 -4.66 -9.86 -36.05
CA VAL A 11 -3.41 -10.44 -36.51
C VAL A 11 -2.49 -10.64 -35.30
N ALA A 12 -2.09 -11.89 -35.09
CA ALA A 12 -1.18 -12.27 -34.02
C ALA A 12 0.13 -12.80 -34.63
N ILE A 13 1.26 -12.44 -34.01
CA ILE A 13 2.59 -12.96 -34.37
C ILE A 13 3.10 -13.89 -33.29
N ASP A 14 3.63 -15.05 -33.70
CA ASP A 14 4.45 -15.89 -32.84
C ASP A 14 5.89 -15.35 -32.82
N PRO A 15 6.39 -14.80 -31.69
CA PRO A 15 7.70 -14.19 -31.60
C PRO A 15 8.86 -15.20 -31.73
N TYR A 16 8.60 -16.50 -31.64
CA TYR A 16 9.64 -17.53 -31.78
C TYR A 16 9.80 -18.02 -33.22
N SER A 17 8.70 -18.11 -33.96
CA SER A 17 8.70 -18.59 -35.35
C SER A 17 8.61 -17.47 -36.39
N GLY A 18 8.24 -16.25 -35.97
CA GLY A 18 8.01 -15.11 -36.87
C GLY A 18 6.77 -15.26 -37.75
N ILE A 19 5.94 -16.29 -37.50
CA ILE A 19 4.73 -16.56 -38.27
C ILE A 19 3.64 -15.58 -37.84
N VAL A 20 3.05 -14.93 -38.84
CA VAL A 20 1.92 -14.00 -38.69
C VAL A 20 0.66 -14.72 -39.16
N ALA A 21 -0.36 -14.80 -38.29
CA ALA A 21 -1.62 -15.48 -38.59
C ALA A 21 -2.83 -14.66 -38.10
N GLU A 22 -3.99 -14.92 -38.70
CA GLU A 22 -5.27 -14.34 -38.28
C GLU A 22 -5.62 -14.82 -36.86
N MET A 23 -6.03 -13.89 -36.02
CA MET A 23 -6.35 -14.14 -34.62
C MET A 23 -7.71 -14.83 -34.51
N ASP A 24 -7.74 -15.99 -33.84
CA ASP A 24 -8.98 -16.71 -33.55
C ASP A 24 -9.89 -15.85 -32.64
N PRO A 25 -11.11 -15.47 -33.10
CA PRO A 25 -12.03 -14.63 -32.32
C PRO A 25 -12.51 -15.28 -31.01
N GLY A 26 -12.32 -16.59 -30.84
CA GLY A 26 -12.59 -17.30 -29.58
C GLY A 26 -11.47 -17.20 -28.53
N LYS A 27 -10.30 -16.66 -28.89
CA LYS A 27 -9.14 -16.56 -27.99
C LYS A 27 -8.89 -15.11 -27.63
N VAL A 28 -9.24 -14.76 -26.40
CA VAL A 28 -8.91 -13.44 -25.82
C VAL A 28 -7.39 -13.32 -25.73
N ALA A 29 -6.84 -12.37 -26.48
CA ALA A 29 -5.47 -11.92 -26.29
C ALA A 29 -5.36 -11.16 -24.98
N VAL A 30 -4.86 -11.83 -23.96
CA VAL A 30 -4.63 -11.20 -22.67
C VAL A 30 -3.34 -10.40 -22.76
N ASN A 31 -3.43 -9.08 -22.50
CA ASN A 31 -2.25 -8.23 -22.38
C ASN A 31 -1.44 -8.64 -21.14
N LEU A 32 -0.46 -9.53 -21.33
CA LEU A 32 0.41 -10.00 -20.24
C LEU A 32 1.23 -8.86 -19.63
N ALA A 33 1.62 -7.84 -20.41
CA ALA A 33 2.40 -6.72 -19.87
C ALA A 33 1.61 -5.93 -18.82
N ALA A 34 0.32 -5.68 -19.07
CA ALA A 34 -0.55 -5.02 -18.10
C ALA A 34 -0.81 -5.87 -16.85
N ILE A 35 -0.77 -7.20 -16.97
CA ILE A 35 -0.87 -8.10 -15.80
C ILE A 35 0.41 -8.06 -14.98
N VAL A 36 1.57 -8.13 -15.62
CA VAL A 36 2.87 -8.07 -14.95
C VAL A 36 3.02 -6.75 -14.18
N ASP A 37 2.69 -5.61 -14.79
CA ASP A 37 2.72 -4.30 -14.12
C ASP A 37 1.85 -4.26 -12.85
N LYS A 38 0.68 -4.91 -12.88
CA LYS A 38 -0.18 -5.02 -11.70
C LYS A 38 0.37 -5.95 -10.63
N ILE A 39 1.06 -7.02 -11.02
CA ILE A 39 1.74 -7.93 -10.08
C ILE A 39 2.89 -7.20 -9.40
N ASP A 40 3.74 -6.51 -10.17
CA ASP A 40 4.86 -5.74 -9.64
C ASP A 40 4.38 -4.67 -8.64
N ARG A 41 3.32 -3.94 -8.99
CA ARG A 41 2.70 -2.97 -8.08
C ARG A 41 2.15 -3.62 -6.81
N LEU A 42 1.60 -4.83 -6.90
CA LEU A 42 1.10 -5.55 -5.73
C LEU A 42 2.25 -5.98 -4.81
N GLU A 43 3.37 -6.42 -5.38
CA GLU A 43 4.59 -6.76 -4.63
C GLU A 43 5.17 -5.53 -3.91
N ASP A 44 5.20 -4.38 -4.56
CA ASP A 44 5.64 -3.12 -3.95
C ASP A 44 4.79 -2.74 -2.73
N ILE A 45 3.46 -2.82 -2.86
CA ILE A 45 2.53 -2.52 -1.76
C ILE A 45 2.69 -3.54 -0.62
N ALA A 46 2.85 -4.82 -0.95
CA ALA A 46 3.07 -5.86 0.06
C ALA A 46 4.39 -5.62 0.81
N SER A 47 5.46 -5.25 0.10
CA SER A 47 6.74 -4.90 0.71
C SER A 47 6.61 -3.67 1.61
N ASP A 48 5.89 -2.64 1.19
CA ASP A 48 5.65 -1.44 1.99
C ASP A 48 4.88 -1.75 3.28
N LEU A 49 3.89 -2.66 3.20
CA LEU A 49 3.16 -3.12 4.38
C LEU A 49 4.09 -3.82 5.39
N PHE A 50 4.97 -4.71 4.93
CA PHE A 50 5.95 -5.34 5.82
C PHE A 50 6.94 -4.33 6.40
N LYS A 51 7.38 -3.36 5.61
CA LYS A 51 8.26 -2.27 6.08
C LYS A 51 7.56 -1.42 7.14
N SER A 52 6.26 -1.17 7.03
CA SER A 52 5.50 -0.37 8.01
C SER A 52 5.54 -0.91 9.45
N LEU A 53 5.91 -2.18 9.64
CA LEU A 53 6.13 -2.79 10.96
C LEU A 53 7.42 -2.29 11.63
N ASP A 54 8.39 -1.84 10.84
CA ASP A 54 9.59 -1.17 11.33
C ASP A 54 9.33 0.34 11.42
N PRO A 55 9.33 0.93 12.63
CA PRO A 55 9.02 2.34 12.85
C PRO A 55 10.06 3.32 12.27
N MET A 56 11.22 2.83 11.82
CA MET A 56 12.26 3.62 11.16
C MET A 56 12.09 3.68 9.64
N THR A 57 11.15 2.92 9.09
CA THR A 57 10.85 2.96 7.65
C THR A 57 9.93 4.12 7.31
N THR A 58 9.86 4.43 6.02
CA THR A 58 9.05 5.51 5.49
C THR A 58 8.09 4.91 4.46
N PRO A 59 6.79 5.26 4.47
CA PRO A 59 5.84 4.72 3.51
C PRO A 59 6.23 5.06 2.08
N LEU A 60 6.00 4.13 1.15
CA LEU A 60 6.33 4.26 -0.27
C LEU A 60 5.67 5.50 -0.92
N VAL A 61 4.48 5.89 -0.45
CA VAL A 61 3.69 7.03 -0.96
C VAL A 61 3.73 8.22 -0.01
N SER A 62 4.89 8.49 0.60
CA SER A 62 5.07 9.63 1.50
C SER A 62 5.69 10.84 0.78
N TYR A 63 5.29 12.04 1.20
CA TYR A 63 5.94 13.27 0.77
C TYR A 63 7.40 13.29 1.24
N PRO A 64 8.34 13.90 0.49
CA PRO A 64 9.75 13.96 0.90
C PRO A 64 9.90 14.60 2.29
N SER A 65 10.90 14.14 3.04
CA SER A 65 11.19 14.56 4.44
C SER A 65 10.19 14.10 5.51
N ARG A 66 9.55 12.93 5.31
CA ARG A 66 8.59 12.31 6.25
C ARG A 66 9.16 11.08 6.97
N GLU A 67 10.49 10.96 7.03
CA GLU A 67 11.18 9.86 7.70
C GLU A 67 10.81 9.77 9.19
N GLY A 68 10.64 8.54 9.68
CA GLY A 68 10.30 8.30 11.09
C GLY A 68 8.89 8.74 11.50
N ILE A 69 7.99 8.94 10.53
CA ILE A 69 6.60 9.32 10.81
C ILE A 69 5.91 8.30 11.73
N TYR A 70 6.16 7.01 11.54
CA TYR A 70 5.56 5.96 12.36
C TYR A 70 5.97 6.09 13.82
N LEU A 71 7.26 6.39 14.08
CA LEU A 71 7.78 6.61 15.42
C LEU A 71 7.18 7.87 16.07
N ASN A 72 7.12 8.97 15.33
CA ASN A 72 6.62 10.25 15.84
C ASN A 72 5.11 10.19 16.13
N LEU A 73 4.31 9.58 15.25
CA LEU A 73 2.89 9.37 15.50
C LEU A 73 2.66 8.49 16.74
N GLY A 74 3.37 7.38 16.86
CA GLY A 74 3.22 6.48 18.02
C GLY A 74 3.55 7.15 19.35
N ARG A 75 4.57 8.03 19.38
CA ARG A 75 4.91 8.81 20.59
C ARG A 75 3.83 9.82 20.97
N VAL A 76 3.34 10.57 19.99
CA VAL A 76 2.33 11.62 20.24
C VAL A 76 1.02 11.01 20.68
N THR A 77 0.54 9.95 20.03
CA THR A 77 -0.72 9.30 20.42
C THR A 77 -0.64 8.70 21.81
N ASN A 78 0.44 7.97 22.12
CA ASN A 78 0.65 7.42 23.47
C ASN A 78 0.73 8.50 24.54
N PHE A 79 1.38 9.63 24.26
CA PHE A 79 1.42 10.77 25.18
C PHE A 79 0.01 11.34 25.46
N VAL A 80 -0.79 11.55 24.41
CA VAL A 80 -2.15 12.08 24.54
C VAL A 80 -3.06 11.11 25.32
N TYR A 81 -2.98 9.81 25.04
CA TYR A 81 -3.72 8.81 25.80
C TYR A 81 -3.31 8.76 27.26
N GLY A 82 -2.00 8.80 27.54
CA GLY A 82 -1.48 8.87 28.91
C GLY A 82 -1.94 10.11 29.65
N PHE A 83 -1.96 11.27 28.98
CA PHE A 83 -2.43 12.52 29.54
C PHE A 83 -3.94 12.49 29.85
N MET A 84 -4.77 12.01 28.92
CA MET A 84 -6.21 11.87 29.16
C MET A 84 -6.51 10.89 30.31
N ALA A 85 -5.83 9.75 30.35
CA ALA A 85 -5.98 8.78 31.43
C ALA A 85 -5.54 9.37 32.78
N GLY A 86 -4.42 10.11 32.80
CA GLY A 86 -3.93 10.81 33.99
C GLY A 86 -4.92 11.85 34.52
N LEU A 87 -5.51 12.67 33.64
CA LEU A 87 -6.55 13.63 34.02
C LEU A 87 -7.79 12.95 34.59
N LEU A 88 -8.22 11.84 33.99
CA LEU A 88 -9.37 11.08 34.47
C LEU A 88 -9.10 10.53 35.87
N ILE A 89 -7.93 9.93 36.10
CA ILE A 89 -7.53 9.41 37.41
C ILE A 89 -7.45 10.55 38.44
N ALA A 90 -6.86 11.69 38.08
CA ALA A 90 -6.77 12.84 38.96
C ALA A 90 -8.16 13.37 39.35
N ALA A 91 -9.08 13.47 38.39
CA ALA A 91 -10.46 13.87 38.64
C ALA A 91 -11.18 12.88 39.58
N LEU A 92 -10.98 11.57 39.38
CA LEU A 92 -11.53 10.54 40.26
C LEU A 92 -10.96 10.63 41.69
N ILE A 93 -9.67 10.91 41.84
CA ILE A 93 -9.04 11.08 43.16
C ILE A 93 -9.61 12.31 43.86
N ILE A 94 -9.76 13.45 43.16
CA ILE A 94 -10.34 14.67 43.72
C ILE A 94 -11.78 14.41 44.18
N LEU A 95 -12.58 13.74 43.34
CA LEU A 95 -13.95 13.36 43.69
C LEU A 95 -14.01 12.41 44.88
N ALA A 96 -13.13 11.41 44.94
CA ALA A 96 -13.09 10.41 46.00
C ALA A 96 -12.59 10.97 47.34
N THR A 97 -11.65 11.92 47.30
CA THR A 97 -11.09 12.56 48.50
C THR A 97 -11.95 13.70 49.03
N GLY A 98 -13.02 14.08 48.33
CA GLY A 98 -13.98 15.09 48.79
C GLY A 98 -13.33 16.45 49.06
N VAL A 99 -12.22 16.76 48.40
CA VAL A 99 -11.57 18.07 48.51
C VAL A 99 -12.48 19.09 47.86
N GLU A 100 -13.20 19.85 48.69
CA GLU A 100 -13.82 21.11 48.28
C GLU A 100 -12.70 22.06 47.86
N LEU A 101 -12.71 22.47 46.59
CA LEU A 101 -11.83 23.50 46.03
C LEU A 101 -12.16 24.87 46.64
#